data_AF-A0A969RE12-F1
#
_entry.id   AF-A0A969RE12-F1
#
_cell.length_a   1.000
_cell.length_b   1.000
_cell.length_c   1.000
_cell.angle_alpha   90.00
_cell.angle_beta   90.00
_cell.angle_gamma   90.00
#
_symmetry.space_group_name_H-M   'P 1'
#
loop_
_entity.id
_entity.type
_entity.pdbx_description
1 polymer ?
#
loop_
_entity_poly.entity_id
_entity_poly.type
_entity_poly.pdbx_seq_one_letter_code
_entity_poly.pdbx_strand_id
1 'polypeptide(L)' 'MERLGGVKRYPLDRLYEEVAYVAYHFHWTHEQVLTMEHPERLRWVNEIAKINQRLNESA' A
#
# COMPACT_ATOMS: atom_id res chain seq x y z
N MET A 1 34.03 7.09 -4.12
CA MET A 1 33.24 6.15 -3.30
C MET A 1 32.52 6.98 -2.24
N GLU A 2 31.23 7.25 -2.40
CA GLU A 2 30.43 7.95 -1.39
C GLU A 2 29.28 7.06 -0.97
N ARG A 3 29.38 6.56 0.27
CA ARG A 3 28.32 5.81 0.94
C ARG A 3 27.35 6.81 1.56
N LEU A 4 26.37 7.28 0.79
CA LEU A 4 25.23 8.01 1.33
C LEU A 4 24.23 6.99 1.91
N GLY A 5 24.40 6.70 3.20
CA GLY A 5 23.36 6.04 4.01
C GLY A 5 22.18 6.99 4.21
N GLY A 6 21.37 7.19 3.17
CA GLY A 6 20.13 7.93 3.27
C GLY A 6 19.09 7.05 3.96
N VAL A 7 18.65 7.42 5.16
CA VAL A 7 17.41 6.87 5.72
C VAL A 7 16.31 7.21 4.70
N LYS A 8 15.88 6.19 3.96
CA LYS A 8 14.91 6.31 2.87
C LYS A 8 13.56 6.65 3.50
N ARG A 9 13.34 7.93 3.85
CA ARG A 9 12.06 8.40 4.36
C ARG A 9 11.01 8.03 3.33
N TYR A 10 10.01 7.29 3.77
CA TYR A 10 8.86 6.98 2.92
C TYR A 10 8.20 8.31 2.54
N PRO A 11 7.91 8.55 1.24
CA PRO A 11 7.19 9.75 0.86
C PRO A 11 5.81 9.71 1.51
N LEU A 12 5.47 10.75 2.27
CA LEU A 12 4.21 10.81 3.01
C LEU A 12 3.00 10.68 2.08
N ASP A 13 3.10 11.22 0.87
CA ASP A 13 2.06 11.13 -0.16
C ASP A 13 1.74 9.67 -0.52
N ARG A 14 2.78 8.83 -0.58
CA ARG A 14 2.64 7.41 -0.89
C ARG A 14 1.95 6.62 0.23
N LEU A 15 2.10 7.05 1.49
CA LEU A 15 1.38 6.45 2.61
C LEU A 15 -0.12 6.73 2.48
N TYR A 16 -0.50 7.96 2.15
CA TYR A 16 -1.91 8.32 1.96
C TYR A 16 -2.54 7.56 0.79
N GLU A 17 -1.82 7.38 -0.31
CA GLU A 17 -2.26 6.57 -1.45
C GLU A 17 -2.52 5.11 -1.05
N GLU A 18 -1.58 4.48 -0.34
CA GLU A 18 -1.73 3.10 0.14
C GLU A 18 -2.94 2.94 1.06
N VAL A 19 -3.10 3.88 2.00
CA VAL A 19 -4.20 3.86 2.96
C VAL A 19 -5.54 4.03 2.26
N ALA A 20 -5.65 5.00 1.34
CA ALA A 20 -6.85 5.22 0.57
C ALA A 20 -7.20 4.00 -0.30
N TYR A 21 -6.21 3.40 -0.95
CA TYR A 21 -6.41 2.24 -1.81
C TYR A 21 -6.93 1.02 -1.04
N VAL A 22 -6.31 0.70 0.10
CA VAL A 22 -6.76 -0.42 0.94
C VAL A 22 -8.14 -0.14 1.54
N ALA A 23 -8.36 1.05 2.09
CA ALA A 23 -9.66 1.43 2.67
C ALA A 23 -10.79 1.43 1.63
N TYR A 24 -10.51 1.83 0.39
CA TYR A 24 -11.50 1.80 -0.70
C TYR A 24 -11.94 0.37 -1.05
N HIS A 25 -11.01 -0.59 -1.08
CA HIS A 25 -11.30 -1.96 -1.53
C HIS A 25 -11.79 -2.91 -0.43
N PHE A 26 -11.29 -2.79 0.80
CA PHE A 26 -11.67 -3.66 1.91
C PHE A 26 -12.56 -2.99 2.95
N HIS A 27 -12.84 -1.69 2.79
CA HIS A 27 -13.67 -0.91 3.72
C HIS A 27 -13.17 -0.93 5.17
N TRP A 28 -11.88 -1.22 5.36
CA TRP A 28 -11.21 -1.03 6.64
C TRP A 28 -11.12 0.44 6.98
N THR A 29 -11.15 0.74 8.27
CA THR A 29 -11.08 2.13 8.72
C THR A 29 -9.69 2.69 8.44
N HIS A 30 -9.61 4.02 8.26
CA HIS A 30 -8.34 4.73 8.11
C HIS A 30 -7.34 4.37 9.23
N GLU A 31 -7.84 4.31 10.46
CA GLU A 31 -7.06 3.94 11.65
C GLU A 31 -6.51 2.52 11.55
N GLN A 32 -7.34 1.54 11.19
CA GLN A 32 -6.89 0.15 11.03
C GLN A 32 -5.74 0.04 10.02
N VAL A 33 -5.85 0.70 8.87
CA VAL A 33 -4.81 0.64 7.83
C VAL A 33 -3.54 1.40 8.24
N LEU A 34 -3.67 2.50 8.99
CA LEU A 34 -2.53 3.24 9.53
C LEU A 34 -1.78 2.47 10.62
N THR A 35 -2.47 1.63 11.39
CA THR A 35 -1.83 0.79 12.42
C THR A 35 -1.05 -0.40 11.84
N MET A 36 -1.21 -0.70 10.54
CA MET A 36 -0.46 -1.77 9.89
C MET A 36 1.00 -1.41 9.71
N GLU A 37 1.86 -2.39 9.96
CA GLU A 37 3.26 -2.31 9.59
C GLU A 37 3.39 -2.09 8.08
N HIS A 38 4.38 -1.29 7.67
CA HIS A 38 4.61 -0.99 6.25
C HIS A 38 4.63 -2.23 5.33
N PRO A 39 5.36 -3.32 5.63
CA PRO A 39 5.35 -4.52 4.79
C PRO A 39 3.99 -5.23 4.74
N GLU A 40 3.17 -5.12 5.79
CA GLU A 40 1.83 -5.68 5.81
C GLU A 40 0.91 -4.88 4.89
N ARG A 41 0.93 -3.55 4.99
CA ARG A 41 0.13 -2.70 4.10
C ARG A 41 0.49 -2.89 2.63
N LEU A 42 1.78 -3.01 2.31
CA LEU A 42 2.24 -3.32 0.95
C LEU A 42 1.74 -4.68 0.46
N ARG A 43 1.63 -5.69 1.32
CA ARG A 43 1.05 -6.99 0.95
C ARG A 43 -0.39 -6.82 0.51
N TRP A 44 -1.20 -6.09 1.26
CA TRP A 44 -2.60 -5.87 0.92
C TRP A 44 -2.78 -5.10 -0.38
N VAL A 45 -1.98 -4.05 -0.61
CA VAL A 45 -1.94 -3.33 -1.90
C VAL A 45 -1.69 -4.29 -3.08
N ASN A 46 -0.71 -5.20 -2.93
CA ASN A 46 -0.39 -6.18 -3.97
C ASN A 46 -1.53 -7.20 -4.18
N GLU A 47 -2.18 -7.69 -3.13
CA GLU A 47 -3.29 -8.63 -3.27
C GLU A 47 -4.51 -8.00 -3.95
N ILE A 48 -4.84 -6.75 -3.61
CA ILE A 48 -5.91 -6.00 -4.29
C ILE A 48 -5.58 -5.85 -5.78
N ALA A 49 -4.33 -5.49 -6.12
CA ALA A 49 -3.90 -5.36 -7.51
C ALA A 49 -4.05 -6.68 -8.29
N LYS A 50 -3.69 -7.83 -7.69
CA LYS A 50 -3.88 -9.15 -8.30
C LYS A 50 -5.35 -9.49 -8.53
N ILE A 51 -6.23 -9.16 -7.60
CA ILE A 51 -7.67 -9.38 -7.74
C ILE A 51 -8.20 -8.54 -8.91
N ASN A 52 -7.88 -7.24 -8.94
CA ASN A 52 -8.32 -6.35 -10.02
C ASN A 52 -7.79 -6.81 -11.39
N GLN A 53 -6.54 -7.25 -11.46
CA GLN A 53 -5.96 -7.80 -12.69
C GLN A 53 -6.76 -9.02 -13.18
N ARG A 54 -7.03 -9.99 -12.30
CA ARG A 54 -7.80 -11.20 -12.66
C ARG A 54 -9.21 -10.88 -13.12
N LEU A 55 -9.88 -9.92 -12.47
CA LEU A 55 -11.22 -9.48 -12.85
C LEU A 55 -11.23 -8.85 -14.25
N ASN A 56 -10.25 -8.00 -14.53
CA ASN A 56 -10.13 -7.35 -15.84
C ASN A 56 -9.72 -8.31 -16.96
N GLU A 57 -8.97 -9.38 -16.67
CA GLU A 57 -8.64 -10.43 -17.64
C GLU A 57 -9.82 -11.35 -17.97
N SER A 58 -10.85 -11.38 -17.11
CA SER A 58 -12.07 -12.17 -17.29
C SER A 58 -13.25 -11.42 -17.93
N ALA A 59 -13.09 -10.11 -18.18
CA ALA A 59 -14.07 -9.23 -18.79
C ALA A 59 -13.80 -9.04 -20.29
#